data_AF-A0A2V4HLH2-F1
#
_entry.id   AF-A0A2V4HLH2-F1
#
_cell.length_a   1.000
_cell.length_b   1.000
_cell.length_c   1.000
_cell.angle_alpha   90.00
_cell.angle_beta   90.00
_cell.angle_gamma   90.00
#
_symmetry.space_group_name_H-M   'P 1'
#
loop_
_entity.id
_entity.type
_entity.pdbx_description
1 polymer ?
#
loop_
_entity_poly.entity_id
_entity_poly.type
_entity_poly.pdbx_seq_one_letter_code
_entity_poly.pdbx_strand_id
1 'polypeptide(L)'
;MKPMKGSIAVGITALALTGNIAHADRGREEAQQMALHHFQATLENRYQHCMKAAKTTWDSDHCLALKRDSVNDAVEWMYQVKLAQAQIDLKYKRPAESDKVPEMLQQSQALWKQYTDAECQGLFEQYISGTIRTGISIDCQYRLAVQRLAVLQQW
;
A
#
# COMPACT_ATOMS: atom_id res chain seq x y z
N MET A 1 -29.89 -19.71 -35.17
CA MET A 1 -28.59 -20.07 -34.54
C MET A 1 -28.63 -19.64 -33.08
N LYS A 2 -28.53 -20.59 -32.15
CA LYS A 2 -28.34 -20.33 -30.72
C LYS A 2 -26.85 -20.04 -30.47
N PRO A 3 -26.48 -19.11 -29.59
CA PRO A 3 -25.24 -19.22 -28.84
C PRO A 3 -25.48 -20.01 -27.54
N MET A 4 -24.61 -20.96 -27.30
CA MET A 4 -24.59 -21.87 -26.16
C MET A 4 -23.27 -21.66 -25.40
N LYS A 5 -23.40 -21.55 -24.07
CA LYS A 5 -22.44 -21.89 -22.99
C LYS A 5 -21.20 -21.00 -22.74
N GLY A 6 -21.06 -20.69 -21.45
CA GLY A 6 -19.81 -20.26 -20.83
C GLY A 6 -19.92 -19.86 -19.36
N SER A 7 -20.75 -20.52 -18.53
CA SER A 7 -20.69 -20.31 -17.08
C SER A 7 -19.44 -20.99 -16.52
N ILE A 8 -18.51 -20.20 -15.97
CA ILE A 8 -17.58 -20.67 -14.95
C ILE A 8 -17.82 -19.79 -13.74
N ALA A 9 -18.78 -20.20 -12.90
CA ALA A 9 -18.89 -19.71 -11.54
C ALA A 9 -17.79 -20.41 -10.74
N VAL A 10 -16.69 -19.69 -10.46
CA VAL A 10 -15.75 -20.11 -9.42
C VAL A 10 -16.44 -19.81 -8.09
N GLY A 11 -17.15 -20.82 -7.57
CA GLY A 11 -17.74 -20.79 -6.24
C GLY A 11 -16.62 -20.79 -5.20
N ILE A 12 -16.51 -19.70 -4.45
CA ILE A 12 -15.74 -19.70 -3.20
C ILE A 12 -16.61 -20.41 -2.18
N THR A 13 -16.35 -21.70 -1.97
CA THR A 13 -17.00 -22.51 -0.95
C THR A 13 -16.64 -21.93 0.43
N ALA A 14 -17.62 -21.33 1.09
CA ALA A 14 -17.50 -20.91 2.47
C ALA A 14 -17.44 -22.16 3.36
N LEU A 15 -16.29 -22.39 4.01
CA LEU A 15 -16.18 -23.31 5.13
C LEU A 15 -16.17 -22.50 6.42
N ALA A 16 -17.28 -22.58 7.17
CA ALA A 16 -17.35 -22.09 8.52
C ALA A 16 -16.71 -23.13 9.46
N LEU A 17 -15.65 -22.72 10.18
CA LEU A 17 -15.18 -23.40 11.38
C LEU A 17 -15.21 -22.39 12.53
N THR A 18 -16.25 -22.52 13.35
CA THR A 18 -16.39 -21.87 14.65
C THR A 18 -15.37 -22.47 15.62
N GLY A 19 -14.25 -21.77 15.79
CA GLY A 19 -13.21 -22.09 16.75
C GLY A 19 -11.98 -21.24 16.46
N ASN A 20 -11.74 -20.23 17.31
CA ASN A 20 -10.57 -19.33 17.30
C ASN A 20 -10.63 -18.16 16.31
N ILE A 21 -11.48 -17.17 16.61
CA ILE A 21 -11.43 -15.86 15.94
C ILE A 21 -10.00 -15.28 16.03
N ALA A 22 -9.34 -15.40 17.18
CA ALA A 22 -7.97 -14.94 17.39
C ALA A 22 -6.89 -15.68 16.57
N HIS A 23 -7.06 -16.97 16.24
CA HIS A 23 -6.07 -17.69 15.41
C HIS A 23 -6.31 -17.46 13.91
N ALA A 24 -7.57 -17.25 13.50
CA ALA A 24 -7.91 -16.88 12.13
C ALA A 24 -7.43 -15.46 11.79
N ASP A 25 -7.55 -14.52 12.73
CA ASP A 25 -7.08 -13.14 12.56
C ASP A 25 -5.55 -13.07 12.53
N ARG A 26 -4.86 -13.80 13.43
CA ARG A 26 -3.41 -13.90 13.41
C ARG A 26 -2.87 -14.50 12.10
N GLY A 27 -3.50 -15.56 11.60
CA GLY A 27 -3.10 -16.16 10.31
C GLY A 27 -3.28 -15.23 9.12
N ARG A 28 -4.32 -14.38 9.14
CA ARG A 28 -4.55 -13.34 8.13
C ARG A 28 -3.47 -12.25 8.19
N GLU A 29 -3.17 -11.74 9.38
CA GLU A 29 -2.14 -10.72 9.60
C GLU A 29 -0.75 -11.23 9.16
N GLU A 30 -0.39 -12.46 9.52
CA GLU A 30 0.86 -13.11 9.12
C GLU A 30 0.95 -13.25 7.58
N ALA A 31 -0.14 -13.64 6.92
CA ALA A 31 -0.20 -13.74 5.47
C ALA A 31 -0.06 -12.36 4.77
N GLN A 32 -0.71 -11.32 5.30
CA GLN A 32 -0.59 -9.96 4.79
C GLN A 32 0.83 -9.42 4.95
N GLN A 33 1.44 -9.63 6.11
CA GLN A 33 2.82 -9.23 6.37
C GLN A 33 3.79 -9.97 5.44
N MET A 34 3.59 -11.27 5.24
CA MET A 34 4.40 -12.05 4.30
C MET A 34 4.25 -11.55 2.86
N ALA A 35 3.03 -11.20 2.43
CA ALA A 35 2.78 -10.62 1.11
C ALA A 35 3.48 -9.26 0.94
N LEU A 36 3.45 -8.40 1.96
CA LEU A 36 4.16 -7.13 1.96
C LEU A 36 5.68 -7.33 1.87
N HIS A 37 6.24 -8.28 2.64
CA HIS A 37 7.66 -8.61 2.55
C HIS A 37 8.06 -9.14 1.18
N HIS A 38 7.26 -10.01 0.57
CA HIS A 38 7.53 -10.51 -0.78
C HIS A 38 7.46 -9.40 -1.83
N PHE A 39 6.50 -8.49 -1.69
CA PHE A 39 6.39 -7.31 -2.53
C PHE A 39 7.63 -6.42 -2.40
N GLN A 40 8.07 -6.10 -1.18
CA GLN A 40 9.31 -5.34 -0.94
C GLN A 40 10.54 -6.02 -1.54
N ALA A 41 10.68 -7.33 -1.38
CA ALA A 41 11.79 -8.09 -1.94
C ALA A 41 11.79 -8.04 -3.48
N THR A 42 10.61 -8.07 -4.10
CA THR A 42 10.46 -7.91 -5.55
C THR A 42 10.89 -6.51 -6.00
N LEU A 43 10.47 -5.47 -5.28
CA LEU A 43 10.88 -4.10 -5.57
C LEU A 43 12.38 -3.90 -5.38
N GLU A 44 12.97 -4.50 -4.34
CA GLU A 44 14.41 -4.47 -4.12
C GLU A 44 15.17 -5.13 -5.27
N ASN A 45 14.71 -6.29 -5.74
CA ASN A 45 15.31 -6.96 -6.89
C ASN A 45 15.29 -6.07 -8.15
N ARG A 46 14.15 -5.42 -8.44
CA ARG A 46 13.99 -4.50 -9.57
C ARG A 46 14.90 -3.28 -9.43
N TYR A 47 14.97 -2.70 -8.24
CA TYR A 47 15.86 -1.60 -7.92
C TYR A 47 17.33 -1.98 -8.17
N GLN A 48 17.78 -3.13 -7.62
CA GLN A 48 19.14 -3.63 -7.83
C GLN A 48 19.45 -3.90 -9.31
N HIS A 49 18.47 -4.39 -10.07
CA HIS A 49 18.62 -4.56 -11.52
C HIS A 49 18.81 -3.22 -12.24
N CYS A 50 17.99 -2.21 -11.92
CA CYS A 50 18.12 -0.85 -12.45
C CYS A 50 19.48 -0.23 -12.10
N MET A 51 19.91 -0.37 -10.84
CA MET A 51 21.17 0.17 -10.34
C MET A 51 22.41 -0.38 -11.06
N LYS A 52 22.36 -1.60 -11.61
CA LYS A 52 23.47 -2.13 -12.42
C LYS A 52 23.73 -1.35 -13.70
N ALA A 53 22.71 -0.66 -14.23
CA ALA A 53 22.81 0.16 -15.43
C ALA A 53 23.05 1.64 -15.11
N ALA A 54 22.89 2.06 -13.85
CA ALA A 54 23.04 3.45 -13.42
C ALA A 54 24.50 3.89 -13.50
N LYS A 55 24.75 5.08 -14.09
CA LYS A 55 26.09 5.66 -14.25
C LYS A 55 26.24 7.00 -13.53
N THR A 56 25.12 7.64 -13.23
CA THR A 56 25.06 8.96 -12.61
C THR A 56 24.23 8.93 -11.34
N THR A 57 24.36 9.96 -10.51
CA THR A 57 23.47 10.17 -9.37
C THR A 57 22.01 10.27 -9.82
N TRP A 58 21.76 10.92 -10.96
CA TRP A 58 20.41 11.02 -11.52
C TRP A 58 19.83 9.64 -11.90
N ASP A 59 20.62 8.75 -12.50
CA ASP A 59 20.16 7.39 -12.80
C ASP A 59 19.82 6.63 -11.50
N SER A 60 20.61 6.84 -10.45
CA SER A 60 20.39 6.21 -9.14
C SER A 60 19.11 6.72 -8.49
N ASP A 61 18.89 8.04 -8.50
CA ASP A 61 17.66 8.69 -8.03
C ASP A 61 16.44 8.20 -8.83
N HIS A 62 16.59 8.01 -10.15
CA HIS A 62 15.55 7.47 -11.01
C HIS A 62 15.20 6.02 -10.64
N CYS A 63 16.20 5.15 -10.44
CA CYS A 63 15.95 3.78 -10.00
C CYS A 63 15.20 3.73 -8.66
N LEU A 64 15.58 4.61 -7.72
CA LEU A 64 14.91 4.70 -6.43
C LEU A 64 13.49 5.29 -6.55
N ALA A 65 13.28 6.25 -7.44
CA ALA A 65 11.97 6.82 -7.76
C ALA A 65 11.00 5.75 -8.27
N LEU A 66 11.42 4.88 -9.20
CA LEU A 66 10.59 3.76 -9.68
C LEU A 66 10.15 2.82 -8.55
N LYS A 67 11.06 2.55 -7.60
CA LYS A 67 10.78 1.74 -6.41
C LYS A 67 9.75 2.42 -5.50
N ARG A 68 9.89 3.72 -5.23
CA ARG A 68 8.90 4.51 -4.47
C ARG A 68 7.54 4.53 -5.18
N ASP A 69 7.52 4.85 -6.47
CA ASP A 69 6.29 5.02 -7.25
C ASP A 69 5.47 3.73 -7.26
N SER A 70 6.14 2.58 -7.40
CA SER A 70 5.48 1.27 -7.30
C SER A 70 4.76 1.04 -5.95
N VAL A 71 5.29 1.54 -4.84
CA VAL A 71 4.61 1.46 -3.53
C VAL A 71 3.50 2.48 -3.41
N ASN A 72 3.70 3.70 -3.92
CA ASN A 72 2.65 4.73 -3.93
C ASN A 72 1.43 4.28 -4.72
N ASP A 73 1.63 3.63 -5.88
CA ASP A 73 0.55 3.03 -6.67
C ASP A 73 -0.20 1.95 -5.87
N ALA A 74 0.54 1.10 -5.13
CA ALA A 74 -0.07 0.10 -4.27
C ALA A 74 -0.85 0.71 -3.09
N VAL A 75 -0.34 1.80 -2.50
CA VAL A 75 -1.03 2.57 -1.45
C VAL A 75 -2.34 3.15 -2.00
N GLU A 76 -2.30 3.80 -3.16
CA GLU A 76 -3.48 4.41 -3.76
C GLU A 76 -4.51 3.35 -4.13
N TRP A 77 -4.09 2.25 -4.77
CA TRP A 77 -4.97 1.13 -5.08
C TRP A 77 -5.64 0.56 -3.82
N MET A 78 -4.86 0.27 -2.77
CA MET A 78 -5.40 -0.27 -1.52
C MET A 78 -6.34 0.72 -0.83
N TYR A 79 -5.99 2.02 -0.83
CA TYR A 79 -6.86 3.06 -0.28
C TYR A 79 -8.22 3.08 -1.00
N GLN A 80 -8.25 3.02 -2.33
CA GLN A 80 -9.50 2.98 -3.09
C GLN A 80 -10.33 1.73 -2.77
N VAL A 81 -9.67 0.57 -2.65
CA VAL A 81 -10.34 -0.68 -2.23
C VAL A 81 -10.98 -0.53 -0.84
N LYS A 82 -10.25 0.00 0.14
CA LYS A 82 -10.74 0.17 1.51
C LYS A 82 -11.82 1.23 1.61
N LEU A 83 -11.72 2.32 0.85
CA LEU A 83 -12.76 3.33 0.79
C LEU A 83 -14.05 2.78 0.17
N ALA A 84 -13.94 2.03 -0.93
CA ALA A 84 -15.10 1.38 -1.55
C ALA A 84 -15.77 0.39 -0.59
N GLN A 85 -14.97 -0.41 0.13
CA GLN A 85 -15.48 -1.32 1.15
C GLN A 85 -16.20 -0.56 2.27
N ALA A 86 -15.59 0.49 2.83
CA ALA A 86 -16.20 1.30 3.88
C ALA A 86 -17.52 1.96 3.43
N GLN A 87 -17.62 2.36 2.16
CA GLN A 87 -18.85 2.90 1.57
C GLN A 87 -19.94 1.83 1.39
N ILE A 88 -19.55 0.59 1.08
CA ILE A 88 -20.50 -0.55 1.03
C ILE A 88 -20.99 -0.86 2.44
N ASP A 89 -20.09 -0.97 3.41
CA ASP A 89 -20.42 -1.26 4.80
C ASP A 89 -21.36 -0.20 5.40
N LEU A 90 -21.15 1.07 5.05
CA LEU A 90 -22.05 2.16 5.43
C LEU A 90 -23.51 1.91 5.00
N LYS A 91 -23.74 1.32 3.82
CA LYS A 91 -25.09 1.03 3.31
C LYS A 91 -25.79 -0.07 4.11
N TYR A 92 -25.02 -0.97 4.70
CA TYR A 92 -25.50 -2.11 5.49
C TYR A 92 -25.20 -1.96 6.98
N LYS A 93 -24.89 -0.73 7.43
CA LYS A 93 -24.39 -0.48 8.78
C LYS A 93 -25.40 -0.91 9.84
N ARG A 94 -24.88 -1.45 10.93
CA ARG A 94 -25.68 -1.63 12.16
C ARG A 94 -25.79 -0.32 12.92
N PRO A 95 -26.83 -0.12 13.76
CA PRO A 95 -26.99 1.13 14.52
C PRO A 95 -25.80 1.51 15.42
N ALA A 96 -25.01 0.53 15.85
CA ALA A 96 -23.82 0.73 16.68
C ALA A 96 -22.54 1.09 15.89
N GLU A 97 -22.59 1.07 14.55
CA GLU A 97 -21.43 1.34 13.69
C GLU A 97 -21.40 2.82 13.26
N SER A 98 -20.21 3.42 13.32
CA SER A 98 -19.99 4.82 12.95
C SER A 98 -20.18 5.02 11.45
N ASP A 99 -20.99 6.00 11.05
CA ASP A 99 -21.12 6.41 9.64
C ASP A 99 -19.96 7.27 9.15
N LYS A 100 -19.10 7.73 10.06
CA LYS A 100 -17.97 8.61 9.72
C LYS A 100 -16.76 7.86 9.16
N VAL A 101 -16.76 6.53 9.17
CA VAL A 101 -15.60 5.71 8.78
C VAL A 101 -15.09 6.07 7.36
N PRO A 102 -15.94 6.20 6.32
CA PRO A 102 -15.46 6.59 4.99
C PRO A 102 -14.81 7.98 4.99
N GLU A 103 -15.46 8.97 5.62
CA GLU A 103 -14.93 10.34 5.70
C GLU A 103 -13.59 10.39 6.44
N MET A 104 -13.49 9.68 7.58
CA MET A 104 -12.27 9.60 8.37
C MET A 104 -11.14 8.91 7.61
N LEU A 105 -11.43 7.88 6.79
CA LEU A 105 -10.43 7.23 5.94
C LEU A 105 -9.90 8.19 4.87
N GLN A 106 -10.79 8.96 4.23
CA GLN A 106 -10.39 10.00 3.26
C GLN A 106 -9.52 11.08 3.91
N GLN A 107 -9.94 11.59 5.06
CA GLN A 107 -9.17 12.58 5.83
C GLN A 107 -7.81 12.02 6.26
N SER A 108 -7.77 10.80 6.78
CA SER A 108 -6.53 10.11 7.16
C SER A 108 -5.57 9.99 5.97
N GLN A 109 -6.06 9.63 4.78
CA GLN A 109 -5.24 9.52 3.58
C GLN A 109 -4.69 10.90 3.14
N ALA A 110 -5.50 11.95 3.19
CA ALA A 110 -5.07 13.30 2.83
C ALA A 110 -4.01 13.83 3.81
N LEU A 111 -4.21 13.65 5.12
CA LEU A 111 -3.25 14.05 6.15
C LEU A 111 -1.95 13.26 6.06
N TRP A 112 -2.02 11.97 5.75
CA TRP A 112 -0.83 11.15 5.55
C TRP A 112 0.02 11.65 4.37
N LYS A 113 -0.59 12.07 3.25
CA LYS A 113 0.13 12.67 2.12
C LYS A 113 0.87 13.94 2.55
N GLN A 114 0.18 14.85 3.26
CA GLN A 114 0.80 16.08 3.78
C GLN A 114 1.96 15.81 4.75
N TYR A 115 1.78 14.84 5.65
CA TYR A 115 2.84 14.43 6.57
C TYR A 115 4.06 13.88 5.83
N THR A 116 3.84 13.02 4.84
CA THR A 116 4.91 12.43 4.01
C THR A 116 5.71 13.49 3.29
N ASP A 117 5.03 14.47 2.69
CA ASP A 117 5.67 15.59 1.99
C ASP A 117 6.51 16.44 2.96
N ALA A 118 5.93 16.81 4.10
CA ALA A 118 6.61 17.65 5.09
C ALA A 118 7.84 16.96 5.69
N GLU A 119 7.71 15.69 6.09
CA GLU A 119 8.80 14.91 6.69
C GLU A 119 9.95 14.71 5.70
N CYS A 120 9.65 14.29 4.48
CA CYS A 120 10.68 14.01 3.49
C CYS A 120 11.28 15.28 2.87
N GLN A 121 10.58 16.42 2.90
CA GLN A 121 11.17 17.73 2.61
C GLN A 121 12.11 18.17 3.74
N GLY A 122 11.74 17.95 5.01
CA GLY A 122 12.63 18.24 6.14
C GLY A 122 13.97 17.52 6.02
N LEU A 123 13.94 16.23 5.64
CA LEU A 123 15.17 15.48 5.34
C LEU A 123 15.91 16.03 4.11
N PHE A 124 15.22 16.42 3.05
CA PHE A 124 15.87 17.06 1.89
C PHE A 124 16.67 18.30 2.30
N GLU A 125 16.06 19.20 3.08
CA GLU A 125 16.70 20.43 3.57
C GLU A 125 17.87 20.15 4.51
N GLN A 126 17.78 19.11 5.34
CA GLN A 126 18.89 18.69 6.21
C GLN A 126 20.17 18.35 5.43
N TYR A 127 20.04 17.81 4.21
CA TYR A 127 21.16 17.40 3.36
C TYR A 127 21.45 18.39 2.21
N ILE A 128 21.03 19.67 2.34
CA ILE A 128 21.02 20.65 1.23
C ILE A 128 22.34 20.77 0.45
N SER A 129 23.50 20.59 1.10
CA SER A 129 24.83 20.72 0.49
C SER A 129 25.32 19.47 -0.25
N GLY A 130 24.58 18.35 -0.21
CA GLY A 130 24.99 17.08 -0.79
C GLY A 130 24.13 16.64 -1.97
N THR A 131 24.73 15.92 -2.93
CA THR A 131 24.00 15.28 -4.03
C THR A 131 23.10 14.13 -3.56
N ILE A 132 23.29 13.66 -2.34
CA ILE A 132 22.50 12.57 -1.72
C ILE A 132 21.08 13.00 -1.30
N ARG A 133 20.82 14.31 -1.16
CA ARG A 133 19.56 14.85 -0.62
C ARG A 133 18.31 14.35 -1.34
N THR A 134 18.40 14.23 -2.67
CA THR A 134 17.30 13.72 -3.50
C THR A 134 17.03 12.26 -3.15
N GLY A 135 18.05 11.41 -3.21
CA GLY A 135 17.94 10.01 -2.81
C GLY A 135 17.39 9.81 -1.40
N ILE A 136 17.83 10.61 -0.42
CA ILE A 136 17.29 10.56 0.95
C ILE A 136 15.80 10.88 1.00
N SER A 137 15.37 11.94 0.31
CA SER A 137 13.96 12.33 0.27
C SER A 137 13.10 11.25 -0.41
N ILE A 138 13.58 10.66 -1.51
CA ILE A 138 12.88 9.57 -2.21
C ILE A 138 12.79 8.32 -1.33
N ASP A 139 13.89 7.93 -0.66
CA ASP A 139 13.89 6.77 0.25
C ASP A 139 12.94 6.98 1.45
N CYS A 140 12.90 8.20 2.00
CA CYS A 140 11.92 8.57 3.01
C CYS A 140 10.48 8.34 2.52
N GLN A 141 10.14 8.83 1.33
CA GLN A 141 8.82 8.65 0.75
C GLN A 141 8.50 7.17 0.54
N TYR A 142 9.46 6.37 0.06
CA TYR A 142 9.30 4.93 -0.08
C TYR A 142 8.98 4.25 1.27
N ARG A 143 9.74 4.56 2.33
CA ARG A 143 9.54 3.97 3.66
C ARG A 143 8.17 4.33 4.25
N LEU A 144 7.75 5.58 4.13
CA LEU A 144 6.43 6.02 4.60
C LEU A 144 5.29 5.40 3.78
N ALA A 145 5.47 5.24 2.46
CA ALA A 145 4.50 4.55 1.61
C ALA A 145 4.34 3.07 1.99
N VAL A 146 5.45 2.39 2.28
CA VAL A 146 5.43 0.99 2.78
C VAL A 146 4.64 0.89 4.08
N GLN A 147 4.89 1.80 5.03
CA GLN A 147 4.18 1.80 6.32
C GLN A 147 2.68 2.05 6.12
N ARG A 148 2.32 2.99 5.23
CA ARG A 148 0.92 3.25 4.92
C ARG A 148 0.23 2.06 4.27
N LEU A 149 0.90 1.37 3.36
CA LEU A 149 0.38 0.17 2.73
C LEU A 149 0.07 -0.92 3.77
N ALA A 150 0.96 -1.13 4.75
CA ALA A 150 0.73 -2.06 5.85
C ALA A 150 -0.50 -1.70 6.68
N VAL A 151 -0.64 -0.41 7.05
CA VAL A 151 -1.80 0.09 7.80
C VAL A 151 -3.10 -0.12 7.02
N LEU A 152 -3.10 0.16 5.71
CA LEU A 152 -4.28 -0.05 4.86
C LEU A 152 -4.62 -1.53 4.68
N GLN A 153 -3.64 -2.43 4.68
CA GLN A 153 -3.90 -3.88 4.62
C GLN A 153 -4.60 -4.39 5.88
N GLN A 154 -4.25 -3.84 7.04
CA GLN A 154 -4.81 -4.19 8.35
C GLN A 154 -6.16 -3.49 8.66
N TRP A 155 -6.56 -2.52 7.84
CA TRP A 155 -7.86 -1.84 7.94
C TRP A 155 -9.04 -2.79 7.68
#